data_AF-A0A822APS1-F1
#
_entry.id   AF-A0A822APS1-F1
#
_cell.length_a   1.000
_cell.length_b   1.000
_cell.length_c   1.000
_cell.angle_alpha   90.00
_cell.angle_beta   90.00
_cell.angle_gamma   90.00
#
_symmetry.space_group_name_H-M   'P 1'
#
loop_
_entity.id
_entity.type
_entity.pdbx_description
1 polymer ?
#
loop_
_entity_poly.entity_id
_entity_poly.type
_entity_poly.pdbx_seq_one_letter_code
_entity_poly.pdbx_strand_id
1 'polypeptide(L)'
;MVLSAYGIDQKAREDIKNNQPIIPLLVSLLRSNHDEVRRNACFAISVLCVEQAIAIEILRNGALEIVRDLNTSESRKSKFTEMALQRILDSHLSAKYSYLGRLESNNITTDGFYDMGPVRDGGKFLTIEELAAEEVNDRRPILLVYAPEKKKGSESKEKIGTPTTTRTAKTPKASSKERDGKTRTKKDKTNEKRDLSEDKKHSEKDVSGTNNSDSKSGYKLTTDQDFQMYLDEIQPQVTKVPLSEQISTLARFVSEKMGGTISPDDVATFGYEVAMNQLKTELHSNVIPIGRIRKGIHAQRAFLFKTLADRLGIPCTLTRGNYNRAWNEVILGQSSGAVRYPAKTWIVDLLHEPGRLLLANSSDARIYTILS
;
A
#
# COMPACT_ATOMS: atom_id res chain seq x y z
N MET A 1 -3.14 26.70 -12.73
CA MET A 1 -2.55 27.70 -11.84
C MET A 1 -3.20 27.68 -10.46
N VAL A 2 -4.42 28.21 -10.23
CA VAL A 2 -4.98 28.36 -8.86
C VAL A 2 -4.94 27.06 -8.03
N LEU A 3 -5.53 25.96 -8.52
CA LEU A 3 -5.47 24.63 -7.89
C LEU A 3 -4.04 24.15 -7.59
N SER A 4 -3.10 24.46 -8.48
CA SER A 4 -1.68 24.09 -8.37
C SER A 4 -0.94 24.89 -7.29
N ALA A 5 -1.33 26.15 -7.06
CA ALA A 5 -0.80 26.97 -5.98
C ALA A 5 -1.45 26.62 -4.63
N TYR A 6 -2.75 26.30 -4.63
CA TYR A 6 -3.50 25.92 -3.44
C TYR A 6 -3.00 24.58 -2.87
N GLY A 7 -2.82 23.56 -3.74
CA GLY A 7 -2.37 22.22 -3.35
C GLY A 7 -0.96 22.10 -2.78
N ILE A 8 -0.22 23.21 -2.61
CA ILE A 8 1.06 23.23 -1.88
C ILE A 8 0.82 23.08 -0.37
N ASP A 9 -0.27 23.67 0.15
CA ASP A 9 -0.67 23.52 1.55
C ASP A 9 -1.33 22.14 1.82
N GLN A 10 -1.18 21.63 3.04
CA GLN A 10 -1.77 20.35 3.45
C GLN A 10 -3.29 20.44 3.61
N LYS A 11 -3.81 21.48 4.27
CA LYS A 11 -5.25 21.62 4.50
C LYS A 11 -5.99 21.78 3.17
N ALA A 12 -5.41 22.55 2.24
CA ALA A 12 -5.88 22.65 0.87
C ALA A 12 -5.98 21.28 0.14
N ARG A 13 -5.05 20.34 0.38
CA ARG A 13 -5.12 18.98 -0.18
C ARG A 13 -6.16 18.12 0.51
N GLU A 14 -6.32 18.22 1.83
CA GLU A 14 -7.40 17.57 2.58
C GLU A 14 -8.78 18.06 2.09
N ASP A 15 -8.97 19.36 1.88
CA ASP A 15 -10.18 19.95 1.30
C ASP A 15 -10.46 19.44 -0.12
N ILE A 16 -9.43 19.34 -0.98
CA ILE A 16 -9.54 18.78 -2.35
C ILE A 16 -9.92 17.29 -2.33
N LYS A 17 -9.36 16.51 -1.42
CA LYS A 17 -9.69 15.08 -1.24
C LYS A 17 -11.13 14.87 -0.78
N ASN A 18 -11.61 15.72 0.14
CA ASN A 18 -12.97 15.66 0.65
C ASN A 18 -14.00 16.15 -0.39
N ASN A 19 -13.62 17.10 -1.25
CA ASN A 19 -14.48 17.66 -2.30
C ASN A 19 -14.49 16.78 -3.57
N GLN A 20 -15.23 15.68 -3.48
CA GLN A 20 -15.41 14.62 -4.50
C GLN A 20 -15.35 15.06 -5.98
N PRO A 21 -16.08 16.09 -6.47
CA PRO A 21 -16.04 16.47 -7.89
C PRO A 21 -14.70 17.03 -8.40
N ILE A 22 -13.79 17.49 -7.53
CA ILE A 22 -12.54 18.15 -8.00
C ILE A 22 -11.63 17.17 -8.75
N ILE A 23 -11.47 15.93 -8.26
CA ILE A 23 -10.55 14.95 -8.86
C ILE A 23 -11.04 14.45 -10.23
N PRO A 24 -12.30 14.00 -10.41
CA PRO A 24 -12.84 13.65 -11.73
C PRO A 24 -12.77 14.80 -12.74
N LEU A 25 -13.04 16.04 -12.32
CA LEU A 25 -12.91 17.22 -13.18
C LEU A 25 -11.44 17.47 -13.58
N LEU A 26 -10.50 17.39 -12.64
CA LEU A 26 -9.07 17.55 -12.94
C LEU A 26 -8.56 16.49 -13.93
N VAL A 27 -9.01 15.25 -13.79
CA VAL A 27 -8.63 14.15 -14.69
C VAL A 27 -9.29 14.28 -16.07
N SER A 28 -10.52 14.82 -16.17
CA SER A 28 -11.14 15.09 -17.46
C SER A 28 -10.43 16.20 -18.25
N LEU A 29 -9.89 17.22 -17.58
CA LEU A 29 -9.12 18.31 -18.20
C LEU A 29 -7.83 17.83 -18.91
N LEU A 30 -7.28 16.67 -18.52
CA LEU A 30 -6.15 16.04 -19.24
C LEU A 30 -6.50 15.69 -20.69
N ARG A 31 -7.78 15.40 -20.99
CA ARG A 31 -8.28 15.08 -22.34
C ARG A 31 -8.56 16.33 -23.19
N SER A 32 -8.36 17.54 -22.66
CA SER A 32 -8.65 18.79 -23.37
C SER A 32 -7.80 18.96 -24.64
N ASN A 33 -8.40 19.47 -25.72
CA ASN A 33 -7.66 19.83 -26.93
C ASN A 33 -6.75 21.05 -26.74
N HIS A 34 -7.01 21.89 -25.73
CA HIS A 34 -6.18 23.08 -25.46
C HIS A 34 -4.91 22.72 -24.68
N ASP A 35 -3.76 23.02 -25.29
CA ASP A 35 -2.43 22.78 -24.71
C ASP A 35 -2.24 23.35 -23.31
N GLU A 36 -2.64 24.61 -23.10
CA GLU A 36 -2.49 25.26 -21.80
C GLU A 36 -3.33 24.57 -20.72
N VAL A 37 -4.52 24.08 -21.06
CA VAL A 37 -5.41 23.35 -20.15
C VAL A 37 -4.78 22.00 -19.77
N ARG A 38 -4.28 21.23 -20.74
CA ARG A 38 -3.58 19.96 -20.44
C ARG A 38 -2.34 20.18 -19.57
N ARG A 39 -1.51 21.18 -19.90
CA ARG A 39 -0.29 21.51 -19.14
C ARG A 39 -0.63 21.96 -17.71
N ASN A 40 -1.66 22.79 -17.52
CA ASN A 40 -2.16 23.19 -16.21
C ASN A 40 -2.70 21.99 -15.40
N ALA A 41 -3.45 21.07 -16.03
CA ALA A 41 -3.98 19.88 -15.37
C ALA A 41 -2.86 18.92 -14.94
N CYS A 42 -1.91 18.63 -15.84
CA CYS A 42 -0.71 17.85 -15.53
C CYS A 42 0.10 18.47 -14.39
N PHE A 43 0.28 19.80 -14.40
CA PHE A 43 0.98 20.51 -13.32
C PHE A 43 0.23 20.40 -11.98
N ALA A 44 -1.08 20.61 -11.95
CA ALA A 44 -1.88 20.41 -10.74
C ALA A 44 -1.78 18.98 -10.20
N ILE A 45 -1.87 17.95 -11.06
CA ILE A 45 -1.66 16.55 -10.66
C ILE A 45 -0.26 16.34 -10.07
N SER A 46 0.79 16.91 -10.67
CA SER A 46 2.16 16.78 -10.15
C SER A 46 2.39 17.43 -8.78
N VAL A 47 1.54 18.39 -8.36
CA VAL A 47 1.53 18.95 -7.01
C VAL A 47 0.65 18.13 -6.07
N LEU A 48 -0.57 17.78 -6.48
CA LEU A 48 -1.56 17.12 -5.63
C LEU A 48 -1.20 15.66 -5.32
N CYS A 49 -0.58 14.93 -6.25
CA CYS A 49 -0.09 13.58 -6.02
C CYS A 49 1.08 13.48 -5.01
N VAL A 50 1.52 14.56 -4.35
CA VAL A 50 2.40 14.46 -3.16
C VAL A 50 1.77 13.56 -2.09
N GLU A 51 0.44 13.56 -1.96
CA GLU A 51 -0.26 12.67 -1.04
C GLU A 51 -0.76 11.39 -1.72
N GLN A 52 -0.32 10.24 -1.22
CA GLN A 52 -0.70 8.91 -1.71
C GLN A 52 -2.22 8.72 -1.79
N ALA A 53 -2.98 9.27 -0.83
CA ALA A 53 -4.44 9.18 -0.84
C ALA A 53 -5.08 9.91 -2.05
N ILE A 54 -4.50 11.02 -2.50
CA ILE A 54 -4.97 11.76 -3.68
C ILE A 54 -4.47 11.07 -4.96
N ALA A 55 -3.25 10.51 -4.95
CA ALA A 55 -2.74 9.69 -6.05
C ALA A 55 -3.62 8.45 -6.32
N ILE A 56 -4.14 7.78 -5.27
CA ILE A 56 -5.10 6.67 -5.39
C ILE A 56 -6.39 7.13 -6.09
N GLU A 57 -6.98 8.26 -5.71
CA GLU A 57 -8.20 8.76 -6.35
C GLU A 57 -7.95 9.22 -7.80
N ILE A 58 -6.80 9.81 -8.09
CA ILE A 58 -6.37 10.17 -9.45
C ILE A 58 -6.19 8.92 -10.32
N LEU A 59 -5.67 7.82 -9.76
CA LEU A 59 -5.59 6.51 -10.43
C LEU A 59 -6.97 5.89 -10.66
N ARG A 60 -7.87 5.91 -9.66
CA ARG A 60 -9.26 5.42 -9.79
C ARG A 60 -10.01 6.08 -10.94
N ASN A 61 -9.75 7.37 -11.18
CA ASN A 61 -10.33 8.15 -12.28
C ASN A 61 -9.66 7.91 -13.66
N GLY A 62 -8.69 7.00 -13.78
CA GLY A 62 -8.06 6.63 -15.05
C GLY A 62 -7.03 7.64 -15.57
N ALA A 63 -6.38 8.39 -14.68
CA ALA A 63 -5.41 9.40 -15.07
C ALA A 63 -4.09 8.82 -15.61
N LEU A 64 -3.67 7.63 -15.14
CA LEU A 64 -2.40 7.02 -15.57
C LEU A 64 -2.44 6.65 -17.05
N GLU A 65 -3.56 6.10 -17.51
CA GLU A 65 -3.82 5.75 -18.90
C GLU A 65 -3.81 7.02 -19.76
N ILE A 66 -4.53 8.06 -19.35
CA ILE A 66 -4.56 9.33 -20.09
C ILE A 66 -3.17 9.96 -20.17
N VAL A 67 -2.41 9.98 -19.07
CA VAL A 67 -1.06 10.58 -19.06
C VAL A 67 -0.04 9.71 -19.81
N ARG A 68 -0.17 8.39 -19.81
CA ARG A 68 0.59 7.48 -20.70
C ARG A 68 0.31 7.82 -22.16
N ASP A 69 -0.97 7.88 -22.55
CA ASP A 69 -1.42 8.10 -23.93
C ASP A 69 -1.18 9.55 -24.43
N LEU A 70 -0.87 10.49 -23.51
CA LEU A 70 -0.33 11.81 -23.82
C LEU A 70 1.18 11.78 -24.04
N ASN A 71 1.93 10.96 -23.31
CA ASN A 71 3.39 10.86 -23.43
C ASN A 71 3.86 10.02 -24.63
N THR A 72 3.01 9.15 -25.19
CA THR A 72 3.25 8.46 -26.48
C THR A 72 2.91 9.32 -27.70
N SER A 73 2.27 10.47 -27.50
CA SER A 73 1.70 11.29 -28.58
C SER A 73 2.64 12.45 -28.94
N GLU A 74 3.23 12.41 -30.14
CA GLU A 74 4.24 13.37 -30.62
C GLU A 74 3.84 14.85 -30.44
N SER A 75 2.56 15.18 -30.72
CA SER A 75 2.03 16.54 -30.65
C SER A 75 1.52 16.95 -29.26
N ARG A 76 1.34 16.02 -28.33
CA ARG A 76 0.74 16.29 -27.00
C ARG A 76 1.70 16.04 -25.83
N LYS A 77 2.79 15.31 -26.06
CA LYS A 77 3.88 15.08 -25.11
C LYS A 77 4.51 16.41 -24.69
N SER A 78 4.80 16.57 -23.39
CA SER A 78 5.55 17.72 -22.87
C SER A 78 6.21 17.39 -21.54
N LYS A 79 7.14 18.25 -21.08
CA LYS A 79 7.72 18.14 -19.73
C LYS A 79 6.68 18.07 -18.61
N PHE A 80 5.49 18.66 -18.82
CA PHE A 80 4.38 18.58 -17.87
C PHE A 80 3.73 17.19 -17.85
N THR A 81 3.54 16.53 -19.00
CA THR A 81 2.99 15.17 -19.06
C THR A 81 4.00 14.15 -18.53
N GLU A 82 5.30 14.36 -18.77
CA GLU A 82 6.37 13.53 -18.21
C GLU A 82 6.42 13.66 -16.68
N MET A 83 6.39 14.89 -16.14
CA MET A 83 6.42 15.15 -14.70
C MET A 83 5.15 14.67 -13.98
N ALA A 84 3.97 14.77 -14.63
CA ALA A 84 2.74 14.20 -14.10
C ALA A 84 2.79 12.67 -14.04
N LEU A 85 3.30 12.01 -15.08
CA LEU A 85 3.50 10.56 -15.10
C LEU A 85 4.43 10.13 -13.98
N GLN A 86 5.60 10.75 -13.90
CA GLN A 86 6.59 10.45 -12.87
C GLN A 86 6.00 10.58 -11.47
N ARG A 87 5.27 11.67 -11.18
CA ARG A 87 4.68 11.85 -9.84
C ARG A 87 3.57 10.85 -9.52
N ILE A 88 2.70 10.49 -10.47
CA ILE A 88 1.67 9.45 -10.25
C ILE A 88 2.35 8.12 -9.85
N LEU A 89 3.43 7.75 -10.53
CA LEU A 89 4.15 6.50 -10.27
C LEU A 89 4.96 6.57 -8.95
N ASP A 90 5.71 7.65 -8.72
CA ASP A 90 6.50 7.84 -7.49
C ASP A 90 5.62 7.73 -6.22
N SER A 91 4.36 8.18 -6.29
CA SER A 91 3.41 8.15 -5.17
C SER A 91 2.56 6.89 -5.05
N HIS A 92 2.68 5.92 -5.98
CA HIS A 92 1.94 4.65 -5.90
C HIS A 92 2.76 3.47 -6.44
N LEU A 93 3.58 2.87 -5.58
CA LEU A 93 4.57 1.87 -5.99
C LEU A 93 3.99 0.64 -6.71
N SER A 94 2.76 0.20 -6.41
CA SER A 94 2.10 -0.87 -7.18
C SER A 94 1.91 -0.50 -8.65
N ALA A 95 1.55 0.76 -8.95
CA ALA A 95 1.40 1.28 -10.31
C ALA A 95 2.77 1.47 -10.97
N LYS A 96 3.74 2.01 -10.23
CA LYS A 96 5.14 2.12 -10.66
C LYS A 96 5.73 0.79 -11.10
N TYR A 97 5.57 -0.25 -10.28
CA TYR A 97 6.09 -1.59 -10.57
C TYR A 97 5.33 -2.26 -11.72
N SER A 98 4.01 -2.05 -11.82
CA SER A 98 3.18 -2.59 -12.92
C SER A 98 3.44 -1.88 -14.26
N TYR A 99 3.91 -0.63 -14.25
CA TYR A 99 4.21 0.16 -15.45
C TYR A 99 5.68 0.09 -15.88
N LEU A 100 6.64 0.31 -14.97
CA LEU A 100 8.08 0.37 -15.30
C LEU A 100 8.77 -0.99 -15.28
N GLY A 101 8.12 -2.04 -14.78
CA GLY A 101 8.77 -3.33 -14.54
C GLY A 101 9.74 -3.35 -13.35
N ARG A 102 10.03 -2.21 -12.71
CA ARG A 102 11.10 -2.06 -11.73
C ARG A 102 10.79 -1.05 -10.62
N LEU A 103 11.27 -1.34 -9.41
CA LEU A 103 11.40 -0.44 -8.27
C LEU A 103 12.87 -0.33 -7.85
N GLU A 104 13.36 0.87 -7.61
CA GLU A 104 14.73 1.08 -7.15
C GLU A 104 14.88 0.90 -5.63
N SER A 105 16.12 0.89 -5.14
CA SER A 105 16.44 0.72 -3.71
C SER A 105 15.93 1.84 -2.80
N ASN A 106 15.58 3.01 -3.36
CA ASN A 106 14.92 4.10 -2.65
C ASN A 106 13.38 4.07 -2.73
N ASN A 107 12.78 3.05 -3.38
CA ASN A 107 11.34 2.86 -3.43
C ASN A 107 10.96 1.82 -2.38
N ILE A 108 10.69 2.30 -1.17
CA ILE A 108 10.40 1.50 0.03
C ILE A 108 8.92 1.11 0.02
N THR A 109 8.64 -0.18 0.00
CA THR A 109 7.27 -0.73 -0.01
C THR A 109 6.61 -0.69 1.37
N THR A 110 5.32 -0.39 1.38
CA THR A 110 4.50 -0.19 2.59
C THR A 110 3.24 -1.06 2.55
N ASP A 111 2.45 -1.05 3.62
CA ASP A 111 1.20 -1.81 3.68
C ASP A 111 0.20 -1.33 2.61
N GLY A 112 -0.33 -2.29 1.84
CA GLY A 112 -1.14 -2.01 0.65
C GLY A 112 -0.31 -1.91 -0.64
N PHE A 113 0.98 -2.26 -0.63
CA PHE A 113 1.72 -2.55 -1.87
C PHE A 113 1.28 -3.91 -2.45
N TYR A 114 1.10 -3.96 -3.78
CA TYR A 114 0.70 -5.16 -4.51
C TYR A 114 1.31 -5.22 -5.91
N ASP A 115 1.32 -6.42 -6.49
CA ASP A 115 1.77 -6.68 -7.86
C ASP A 115 0.70 -7.40 -8.67
N MET A 116 0.03 -6.66 -9.55
CA MET A 116 -0.97 -7.18 -10.50
C MET A 116 -0.33 -7.74 -11.80
N GLY A 117 1.00 -7.76 -11.90
CA GLY A 117 1.72 -8.01 -13.15
C GLY A 117 1.91 -6.74 -13.99
N PRO A 118 2.43 -6.87 -15.23
CA PRO A 118 2.59 -5.73 -16.13
C PRO A 118 1.23 -5.22 -16.64
N VAL A 119 1.05 -3.90 -16.69
CA VAL A 119 -0.10 -3.29 -17.39
C VAL A 119 0.09 -3.53 -18.89
N ARG A 120 -0.82 -4.29 -19.51
CA ARG A 120 -0.81 -4.57 -20.95
C ARG A 120 -1.08 -3.29 -21.76
N ASP A 121 -0.68 -3.28 -23.04
CA ASP A 121 -1.00 -2.19 -23.96
C ASP A 121 -2.51 -1.92 -24.02
N GLY A 122 -2.89 -0.65 -23.91
CA GLY A 122 -4.29 -0.22 -23.78
C GLY A 122 -4.98 -0.58 -22.45
N GLY A 123 -4.36 -1.41 -21.60
CA GLY A 123 -4.91 -1.83 -20.31
C GLY A 123 -5.00 -0.71 -19.28
N LYS A 124 -5.93 -0.89 -18.33
CA LYS A 124 -6.11 -0.05 -17.13
C LYS A 124 -5.29 -0.62 -15.96
N PHE A 125 -4.72 0.24 -15.13
CA PHE A 125 -4.28 -0.12 -13.79
C PHE A 125 -5.50 -0.24 -12.84
N LEU A 126 -5.59 -1.36 -12.12
CA LEU A 126 -6.73 -1.68 -11.25
C LEU A 126 -6.34 -1.54 -9.78
N THR A 127 -7.23 -1.00 -8.95
CA THR A 127 -6.97 -0.94 -7.49
C THR A 127 -7.15 -2.29 -6.83
N ILE A 128 -6.64 -2.44 -5.60
CA ILE A 128 -6.77 -3.69 -4.86
C ILE A 128 -8.23 -4.08 -4.58
N GLU A 129 -9.14 -3.10 -4.45
CA GLU A 129 -10.57 -3.35 -4.31
C GLU A 129 -11.22 -3.79 -5.63
N GLU A 130 -10.81 -3.24 -6.77
CA GLU A 130 -11.26 -3.70 -8.10
C GLU A 130 -10.77 -5.13 -8.37
N LEU A 131 -9.50 -5.43 -8.07
CA LEU A 131 -8.89 -6.75 -8.26
C LEU A 131 -9.45 -7.83 -7.31
N ALA A 132 -9.84 -7.46 -6.09
CA ALA A 132 -10.45 -8.37 -5.14
C ALA A 132 -11.95 -8.64 -5.41
N ALA A 133 -12.60 -7.79 -6.22
CA ALA A 133 -13.98 -7.98 -6.68
C ALA A 133 -14.08 -8.82 -7.97
N GLU A 134 -12.97 -9.13 -8.64
CA GLU A 134 -12.94 -10.08 -9.75
C GLU A 134 -13.23 -11.52 -9.28
N GLU A 135 -14.07 -12.25 -10.01
CA GLU A 135 -14.28 -13.70 -9.79
C GLU A 135 -12.96 -14.48 -9.88
N VAL A 136 -12.81 -15.54 -9.07
CA VAL A 136 -11.62 -16.40 -9.09
C VAL A 136 -11.46 -17.03 -10.49
N ASN A 137 -10.28 -16.85 -11.07
CA ASN A 137 -9.98 -17.22 -12.46
C ASN A 137 -8.53 -17.73 -12.61
N ASP A 138 -8.14 -18.21 -13.79
CA ASP A 138 -6.81 -18.81 -14.01
C ASP A 138 -5.67 -17.80 -14.30
N ARG A 139 -5.91 -16.49 -14.21
CA ARG A 139 -4.84 -15.48 -14.38
C ARG A 139 -3.87 -15.51 -13.21
N ARG A 140 -2.64 -15.02 -13.45
CA ARG A 140 -1.61 -14.82 -12.43
C ARG A 140 -2.20 -14.18 -11.15
N PRO A 141 -1.94 -14.73 -9.96
CA PRO A 141 -2.42 -14.18 -8.70
C PRO A 141 -1.85 -12.78 -8.44
N ILE A 142 -2.64 -11.95 -7.77
CA ILE A 142 -2.24 -10.62 -7.32
C ILE A 142 -1.52 -10.78 -5.98
N LEU A 143 -0.23 -10.48 -5.93
CA LEU A 143 0.55 -10.55 -4.69
C LEU A 143 0.30 -9.29 -3.86
N LEU A 144 -0.01 -9.41 -2.57
CA LEU A 144 -0.29 -8.29 -1.66
C LEU A 144 0.58 -8.39 -0.40
N VAL A 145 1.10 -7.26 0.10
CA VAL A 145 1.62 -7.13 1.47
C VAL A 145 0.74 -6.19 2.30
N TYR A 146 0.22 -6.67 3.42
CA TYR A 146 -0.57 -5.87 4.35
C TYR A 146 -0.42 -6.42 5.79
N ALA A 147 0.63 -5.97 6.46
CA ALA A 147 0.90 -6.24 7.88
C ALA A 147 1.11 -4.89 8.61
N PRO A 148 0.04 -4.10 8.80
CA PRO A 148 0.12 -2.83 9.52
C PRO A 148 0.48 -3.07 10.98
N GLU A 149 1.45 -2.31 11.49
CA GLU A 149 1.84 -2.37 12.89
C GLU A 149 0.62 -2.16 13.80
N LYS A 150 0.42 -3.09 14.73
CA LYS A 150 -0.48 -2.87 15.87
C LYS A 150 0.11 -1.74 16.71
N LYS A 151 -0.38 -0.50 16.51
CA LYS A 151 -0.09 0.66 17.36
C LYS A 151 -0.14 0.20 18.81
N LYS A 152 0.96 0.38 19.57
CA LYS A 152 1.06 0.01 20.98
C LYS A 152 0.18 0.92 21.84
N GLY A 153 -1.13 0.69 21.75
CA GLY A 153 -2.14 1.34 22.56
C GLY A 153 -1.94 0.99 24.03
N SER A 154 -2.19 1.98 24.87
CA SER A 154 -2.24 1.87 26.33
C SER A 154 -2.95 0.60 26.80
N GLU A 155 -2.35 -0.12 27.75
CA GLU A 155 -3.00 -1.24 28.46
C GLU A 155 -4.36 -0.80 29.03
N SER A 156 -5.45 -1.18 28.38
CA SER A 156 -6.80 -1.07 28.94
C SER A 156 -6.94 -2.10 30.05
N LYS A 157 -6.49 -1.72 31.26
CA LYS A 157 -6.57 -2.58 32.45
C LYS A 157 -8.01 -2.77 32.88
N GLU A 158 -8.62 -3.83 32.36
CA GLU A 158 -9.81 -4.42 32.94
C GLU A 158 -9.56 -4.69 34.43
N LYS A 159 -10.43 -4.13 35.27
CA LYS A 159 -10.47 -4.41 36.70
C LYS A 159 -11.90 -4.66 37.13
N ILE A 160 -12.28 -5.93 37.11
CA ILE A 160 -13.44 -6.45 37.84
C ILE A 160 -12.94 -6.87 39.23
N GLY A 161 -13.66 -6.51 40.30
CA GLY A 161 -13.35 -6.97 41.66
C GLY A 161 -13.32 -5.87 42.73
N THR A 162 -14.48 -5.62 43.34
CA THR A 162 -14.67 -4.98 44.67
C THR A 162 -14.22 -5.94 45.82
N PRO A 163 -14.05 -5.53 47.11
CA PRO A 163 -14.95 -4.64 47.86
C PRO A 163 -14.37 -3.65 48.91
N THR A 164 -15.16 -2.59 49.14
CA THR A 164 -15.56 -1.97 50.42
C THR A 164 -14.59 -1.90 51.62
N THR A 165 -14.21 -0.67 52.02
CA THR A 165 -14.32 -0.22 53.42
C THR A 165 -14.41 1.32 53.54
N THR A 166 -14.92 1.81 54.68
CA THR A 166 -15.20 3.24 54.96
C THR A 166 -14.18 3.86 55.94
N ARG A 167 -13.83 5.16 55.78
CA ARG A 167 -13.99 6.21 56.83
C ARG A 167 -13.35 7.61 56.54
N THR A 168 -14.12 8.65 56.88
CA THR A 168 -13.75 9.98 57.45
C THR A 168 -12.59 10.84 56.90
N ALA A 169 -12.97 11.91 56.18
CA ALA A 169 -12.75 13.34 56.51
C ALA A 169 -11.37 13.91 56.95
N LYS A 170 -10.88 14.93 56.21
CA LYS A 170 -10.64 16.32 56.71
C LYS A 170 -10.15 17.29 55.61
N THR A 171 -10.60 18.55 55.69
CA THR A 171 -10.01 19.78 55.08
C THR A 171 -9.06 20.45 56.12
N PRO A 172 -8.28 21.57 55.89
CA PRO A 172 -8.55 22.66 54.92
C PRO A 172 -7.37 23.54 54.39
N LYS A 173 -7.74 24.63 53.67
CA LYS A 173 -7.11 25.98 53.54
C LYS A 173 -5.79 26.21 52.75
N ALA A 174 -5.91 26.91 51.61
CA ALA A 174 -5.20 28.14 51.18
C ALA A 174 -5.59 28.48 49.71
N SER A 175 -5.62 29.71 49.18
CA SER A 175 -5.59 31.09 49.74
C SER A 175 -6.12 32.10 48.67
N SER A 176 -6.44 33.35 49.06
CA SER A 176 -6.69 34.55 48.19
C SER A 176 -7.75 34.45 47.07
N LYS A 177 -8.89 35.16 47.13
CA LYS A 177 -9.13 36.61 46.88
C LYS A 177 -8.78 37.10 45.46
N GLU A 178 -9.51 38.01 44.79
CA GLU A 178 -10.92 38.51 44.79
C GLU A 178 -10.99 39.65 43.73
N ARG A 179 -12.19 40.04 43.24
CA ARG A 179 -12.54 41.30 42.53
C ARG A 179 -12.22 41.41 41.03
N ASP A 180 -13.00 42.15 40.23
CA ASP A 180 -14.46 42.40 40.23
C ASP A 180 -14.86 42.98 38.84
N GLY A 181 -16.13 42.97 38.47
CA GLY A 181 -16.62 43.54 37.20
C GLY A 181 -17.99 43.03 36.78
N LYS A 182 -19.00 43.92 36.68
CA LYS A 182 -20.41 43.51 36.87
C LYS A 182 -21.46 44.43 36.21
N THR A 183 -22.10 43.94 35.13
CA THR A 183 -23.40 44.43 34.63
C THR A 183 -24.13 43.24 33.94
N ARG A 184 -25.38 42.80 34.24
CA ARG A 184 -26.71 43.45 34.39
C ARG A 184 -27.25 44.05 33.07
N THR A 185 -28.49 43.81 32.60
CA THR A 185 -29.61 42.92 33.05
C THR A 185 -30.64 42.67 31.91
N LYS A 186 -31.75 41.94 32.20
CA LYS A 186 -32.92 41.58 31.35
C LYS A 186 -32.63 40.41 30.40
N LYS A 187 -33.37 39.28 30.36
CA LYS A 187 -34.71 38.86 30.84
C LYS A 187 -35.89 39.52 30.12
N ASP A 188 -36.55 38.74 29.27
CA ASP A 188 -38.02 38.66 29.26
C ASP A 188 -38.52 37.22 29.01
N LYS A 189 -39.83 36.98 29.15
CA LYS A 189 -40.49 35.68 28.97
C LYS A 189 -41.74 35.78 28.11
N THR A 190 -41.94 34.81 27.22
CA THR A 190 -43.29 34.41 26.77
C THR A 190 -43.40 32.87 26.75
N ASN A 191 -44.47 32.36 27.35
CA ASN A 191 -44.91 30.98 27.17
C ASN A 191 -46.01 30.96 26.11
N GLU A 192 -46.11 29.88 25.33
CA GLU A 192 -47.40 29.25 25.08
C GLU A 192 -47.30 27.74 25.35
N LYS A 193 -48.35 27.18 25.96
CA LYS A 193 -48.60 25.75 26.14
C LYS A 193 -49.91 25.43 25.41
N ARG A 194 -50.02 24.25 24.78
CA ARG A 194 -51.31 23.53 24.65
C ARG A 194 -51.08 22.03 24.82
N ASP A 195 -51.81 21.45 25.77
CA ASP A 195 -51.85 20.03 26.19
C ASP A 195 -53.31 19.53 25.90
N LEU A 196 -53.69 18.25 25.73
CA LEU A 196 -53.07 16.92 25.88
C LEU A 196 -53.18 16.15 24.51
N SER A 197 -53.66 14.91 24.26
CA SER A 197 -54.19 13.75 25.03
C SER A 197 -54.18 12.41 24.24
N GLU A 198 -53.58 11.37 24.84
CA GLU A 198 -54.09 9.98 25.06
C GLU A 198 -54.53 8.98 23.93
N ASP A 199 -54.02 7.74 24.09
CA ASP A 199 -54.66 6.41 23.95
C ASP A 199 -55.02 5.71 22.60
N LYS A 200 -54.24 4.66 22.21
CA LYS A 200 -54.63 3.22 22.36
C LYS A 200 -53.57 2.20 21.85
N LYS A 201 -53.86 0.89 21.99
CA LYS A 201 -52.92 -0.26 21.89
C LYS A 201 -53.09 -1.16 20.64
N HIS A 202 -51.99 -1.86 20.32
CA HIS A 202 -51.87 -3.32 20.02
C HIS A 202 -51.81 -3.89 18.58
N SER A 203 -51.24 -5.12 18.54
CA SER A 203 -51.23 -6.19 17.51
C SER A 203 -50.62 -5.96 16.11
N GLU A 204 -49.38 -6.43 15.96
CA GLU A 204 -48.93 -7.54 15.08
C GLU A 204 -49.21 -7.63 13.55
N LYS A 205 -48.17 -8.14 12.87
CA LYS A 205 -48.08 -8.88 11.57
C LYS A 205 -47.97 -8.11 10.24
N ASP A 206 -46.79 -8.31 9.63
CA ASP A 206 -46.52 -8.74 8.25
C ASP A 206 -47.39 -8.24 7.09
N VAL A 207 -46.76 -7.57 6.10
CA VAL A 207 -46.46 -8.12 4.76
C VAL A 207 -45.76 -7.07 3.87
N SER A 208 -44.86 -7.52 2.98
CA SER A 208 -44.17 -6.82 1.86
C SER A 208 -44.22 -5.28 1.81
N GLY A 209 -43.11 -4.54 1.92
CA GLY A 209 -41.92 -4.68 1.09
C GLY A 209 -41.83 -3.55 0.05
N THR A 210 -40.77 -2.75 0.10
CA THR A 210 -40.27 -1.96 -1.05
C THR A 210 -38.75 -1.98 -0.99
N ASN A 211 -38.11 -2.10 -2.15
CA ASN A 211 -36.65 -2.22 -2.23
C ASN A 211 -35.94 -0.93 -1.80
N ASN A 212 -34.79 -1.06 -1.14
CA ASN A 212 -33.69 -0.13 -1.41
C ASN A 212 -32.35 -0.88 -1.34
N SER A 213 -31.67 -0.96 -2.48
CA SER A 213 -30.48 -1.79 -2.68
C SER A 213 -29.20 -0.94 -2.60
N ASP A 214 -28.60 -0.84 -1.42
CA ASP A 214 -27.35 -0.10 -1.18
C ASP A 214 -26.18 -1.04 -0.81
N SER A 215 -25.94 -2.03 -1.67
CA SER A 215 -24.92 -3.08 -1.48
C SER A 215 -23.50 -2.59 -1.81
N LYS A 216 -22.96 -1.66 -1.02
CA LYS A 216 -21.51 -1.37 -1.00
C LYS A 216 -20.77 -2.31 -0.03
N SER A 217 -20.62 -3.57 -0.42
CA SER A 217 -19.73 -4.53 0.25
C SER A 217 -18.26 -4.17 -0.04
N GLY A 218 -17.74 -3.17 0.67
CA GLY A 218 -16.35 -2.74 0.52
C GLY A 218 -15.37 -3.84 0.87
N TYR A 219 -14.48 -4.18 -0.06
CA TYR A 219 -13.39 -5.13 0.18
C TYR A 219 -12.53 -4.65 1.37
N LYS A 220 -12.34 -5.52 2.36
CA LYS A 220 -11.63 -5.21 3.59
C LYS A 220 -10.30 -5.96 3.62
N LEU A 221 -9.20 -5.20 3.52
CA LEU A 221 -7.85 -5.72 3.70
C LEU A 221 -7.71 -6.44 5.06
N THR A 222 -7.26 -7.69 5.03
CA THR A 222 -6.99 -8.53 6.20
C THR A 222 -5.49 -8.54 6.49
N THR A 223 -5.12 -8.48 7.77
CA THR A 223 -3.71 -8.50 8.20
C THR A 223 -3.07 -9.85 7.87
N ASP A 224 -1.97 -9.81 7.11
CA ASP A 224 -1.12 -10.96 6.81
C ASP A 224 -0.33 -11.37 8.07
N GLN A 225 -0.86 -12.35 8.80
CA GLN A 225 -0.26 -12.84 10.04
C GLN A 225 1.04 -13.62 9.79
N ASP A 226 1.12 -14.35 8.67
CA ASP A 226 2.33 -15.08 8.28
C ASP A 226 3.47 -14.08 8.01
N PHE A 227 3.21 -13.00 7.27
CA PHE A 227 4.23 -11.97 7.00
C PHE A 227 4.67 -11.22 8.26
N GLN A 228 3.77 -10.97 9.23
CA GLN A 228 4.18 -10.44 10.54
C GLN A 228 5.07 -11.42 11.31
N MET A 229 4.69 -12.71 11.36
CA MET A 229 5.55 -13.74 11.97
C MET A 229 6.91 -13.82 11.28
N TYR A 230 6.97 -13.63 9.96
CA TYR A 230 8.22 -13.61 9.22
C TYR A 230 9.13 -12.44 9.63
N LEU A 231 8.57 -11.24 9.85
CA LEU A 231 9.31 -10.09 10.38
C LEU A 231 9.85 -10.38 11.79
N ASP A 232 8.98 -10.88 12.69
CA ASP A 232 9.33 -11.18 14.08
C ASP A 232 10.46 -12.25 14.17
N GLU A 233 10.48 -13.20 13.23
CA GLU A 233 11.47 -14.29 13.15
C GLU A 233 12.80 -13.86 12.53
N ILE A 234 12.81 -13.02 11.48
CA ILE A 234 14.03 -12.63 10.76
C ILE A 234 14.73 -11.41 11.35
N GLN A 235 13.98 -10.46 11.95
CA GLN A 235 14.51 -9.22 12.52
C GLN A 235 15.68 -9.42 13.52
N PRO A 236 15.62 -10.36 14.49
CA PRO A 236 16.74 -10.57 15.41
C PRO A 236 17.99 -11.15 14.71
N GLN A 237 17.83 -11.84 13.58
CA GLN A 237 18.93 -12.51 12.86
C GLN A 237 19.71 -11.54 11.95
N VAL A 238 19.06 -10.51 11.40
CA VAL A 238 19.72 -9.46 10.59
C VAL A 238 20.15 -8.25 11.41
N THR A 239 19.71 -8.14 12.67
CA THR A 239 20.08 -7.03 13.56
C THR A 239 21.56 -7.11 13.95
N LYS A 240 22.31 -6.01 13.71
CA LYS A 240 23.74 -5.82 14.05
C LYS A 240 24.77 -6.66 13.26
N VAL A 241 24.37 -7.48 12.29
CA VAL A 241 25.33 -8.15 11.37
C VAL A 241 25.64 -7.26 10.14
N PRO A 242 26.76 -7.46 9.41
CA PRO A 242 27.09 -6.67 8.23
C PRO A 242 26.07 -6.83 7.10
N LEU A 243 25.85 -5.79 6.28
CA LEU A 243 24.82 -5.76 5.24
C LEU A 243 24.84 -6.98 4.28
N SER A 244 26.03 -7.47 3.90
CA SER A 244 26.17 -8.68 3.09
C SER A 244 25.61 -9.93 3.78
N GLU A 245 25.81 -10.05 5.09
CA GLU A 245 25.27 -11.16 5.90
C GLU A 245 23.76 -11.01 6.12
N GLN A 246 23.26 -9.78 6.30
CA GLN A 246 21.82 -9.49 6.34
C GLN A 246 21.13 -9.97 5.05
N ILE A 247 21.73 -9.66 3.89
CA ILE A 247 21.23 -10.05 2.57
C ILE A 247 21.23 -11.57 2.40
N SER A 248 22.34 -12.25 2.69
CA SER A 248 22.40 -13.72 2.56
C SER A 248 21.53 -14.46 3.57
N THR A 249 21.32 -13.92 4.77
CA THR A 249 20.40 -14.48 5.78
C THR A 249 18.93 -14.29 5.38
N LEU A 250 18.54 -13.10 4.92
CA LEU A 250 17.20 -12.86 4.39
C LEU A 250 16.92 -13.71 3.14
N ALA A 251 17.91 -13.91 2.26
CA ALA A 251 17.77 -14.70 1.05
C ALA A 251 17.51 -16.20 1.35
N ARG A 252 18.28 -16.79 2.27
CA ARG A 252 18.04 -18.16 2.77
C ARG A 252 16.66 -18.29 3.39
N PHE A 253 16.29 -17.37 4.29
CA PHE A 253 14.98 -17.35 4.93
C PHE A 253 13.82 -17.29 3.92
N VAL A 254 13.88 -16.40 2.92
CA VAL A 254 12.87 -16.28 1.85
C VAL A 254 12.76 -17.58 1.04
N SER A 255 13.89 -18.22 0.72
CA SER A 255 13.91 -19.52 0.06
C SER A 255 13.21 -20.60 0.90
N GLU A 256 13.59 -20.72 2.18
CA GLU A 256 13.05 -21.69 3.14
C GLU A 256 11.52 -21.55 3.30
N LYS A 257 10.99 -20.34 3.51
CA LYS A 257 9.53 -20.10 3.61
C LYS A 257 8.76 -20.40 2.31
N MET A 258 9.43 -20.33 1.16
CA MET A 258 8.85 -20.58 -0.17
C MET A 258 9.25 -21.93 -0.80
N GLY A 259 9.68 -22.89 0.02
CA GLY A 259 9.85 -24.30 -0.36
C GLY A 259 11.29 -24.75 -0.65
N GLY A 260 12.29 -24.01 -0.16
CA GLY A 260 13.71 -24.41 -0.18
C GLY A 260 14.42 -24.15 -1.52
N THR A 261 15.66 -24.65 -1.62
CA THR A 261 16.47 -24.63 -2.86
C THR A 261 15.83 -25.45 -3.98
N ILE A 262 15.90 -24.96 -5.21
CA ILE A 262 15.38 -25.66 -6.41
C ILE A 262 16.52 -25.75 -7.44
N SER A 263 16.77 -26.93 -7.99
CA SER A 263 17.71 -27.08 -9.13
C SER A 263 17.21 -26.29 -10.34
N PRO A 264 18.08 -25.75 -11.22
CA PRO A 264 17.67 -25.18 -12.50
C PRO A 264 16.71 -26.09 -13.30
N ASP A 265 16.92 -27.41 -13.25
CA ASP A 265 16.10 -28.40 -13.95
C ASP A 265 14.71 -28.62 -13.31
N ASP A 266 14.59 -28.42 -12.00
CA ASP A 266 13.37 -28.70 -11.21
C ASP A 266 12.36 -27.53 -11.22
N VAL A 267 12.73 -26.36 -11.76
CA VAL A 267 11.88 -25.15 -11.71
C VAL A 267 10.52 -25.37 -12.39
N ALA A 268 10.48 -26.19 -13.45
CA ALA A 268 9.25 -26.53 -14.17
C ALA A 268 8.37 -27.56 -13.42
N THR A 269 8.98 -28.48 -12.65
CA THR A 269 8.28 -29.57 -11.96
C THR A 269 7.86 -29.23 -10.53
N PHE A 270 8.40 -28.16 -9.95
CA PHE A 270 8.17 -27.72 -8.57
C PHE A 270 6.69 -27.49 -8.19
N GLY A 271 5.81 -27.23 -9.17
CA GLY A 271 4.35 -27.20 -9.00
C GLY A 271 3.81 -25.95 -8.29
N TYR A 272 4.49 -24.81 -8.41
CA TYR A 272 4.07 -23.56 -7.77
C TYR A 272 2.69 -23.08 -8.25
N GLU A 273 2.35 -23.25 -9.53
CA GLU A 273 1.08 -22.80 -10.13
C GLU A 273 -0.13 -23.49 -9.49
N VAL A 274 -0.04 -24.81 -9.26
CA VAL A 274 -1.08 -25.59 -8.58
C VAL A 274 -1.28 -25.10 -7.14
N ALA A 275 -0.19 -24.86 -6.40
CA ALA A 275 -0.26 -24.34 -5.04
C ALA A 275 -0.84 -22.92 -4.98
N MET A 276 -0.50 -22.06 -5.95
CA MET A 276 -1.09 -20.72 -6.06
C MET A 276 -2.59 -20.79 -6.38
N ASN A 277 -3.02 -21.62 -7.33
CA ASN A 277 -4.44 -21.75 -7.67
C ASN A 277 -5.26 -22.38 -6.54
N GLN A 278 -4.68 -23.31 -5.77
CA GLN A 278 -5.29 -23.80 -4.53
C GLN A 278 -5.50 -22.67 -3.50
N LEU A 279 -4.52 -21.79 -3.31
CA LEU A 279 -4.67 -20.61 -2.44
C LEU A 279 -5.75 -19.62 -2.95
N LYS A 280 -5.88 -19.40 -4.26
CA LYS A 280 -6.95 -18.56 -4.84
C LYS A 280 -8.34 -19.12 -4.51
N THR A 281 -8.48 -20.45 -4.60
CA THR A 281 -9.72 -21.17 -4.28
C THR A 281 -10.01 -21.16 -2.77
N GLU A 282 -9.01 -21.38 -1.91
CA GLU A 282 -9.15 -21.34 -0.44
C GLU A 282 -9.56 -19.94 0.06
N LEU A 283 -8.95 -18.89 -0.49
CA LEU A 283 -9.20 -17.49 -0.10
C LEU A 283 -10.40 -16.87 -0.81
N HIS A 284 -11.04 -17.60 -1.73
CA HIS A 284 -12.11 -17.12 -2.63
C HIS A 284 -11.76 -15.78 -3.31
N SER A 285 -10.49 -15.58 -3.68
CA SER A 285 -10.01 -14.30 -4.23
C SER A 285 -8.83 -14.47 -5.19
N ASN A 286 -8.68 -13.53 -6.11
CA ASN A 286 -7.48 -13.40 -6.93
C ASN A 286 -6.29 -12.76 -6.16
N VAL A 287 -6.56 -12.15 -5.00
CA VAL A 287 -5.57 -11.48 -4.15
C VAL A 287 -5.05 -12.45 -3.09
N ILE A 288 -3.73 -12.66 -3.08
CA ILE A 288 -3.05 -13.55 -2.13
C ILE A 288 -2.08 -12.74 -1.27
N PRO A 289 -2.25 -12.75 0.07
CA PRO A 289 -1.25 -12.20 0.99
C PRO A 289 0.08 -12.94 0.83
N ILE A 290 1.18 -12.21 0.67
CA ILE A 290 2.51 -12.76 0.35
C ILE A 290 2.98 -13.80 1.38
N GLY A 291 2.63 -13.62 2.66
CA GLY A 291 2.96 -14.55 3.73
C GLY A 291 2.29 -15.92 3.58
N ARG A 292 1.14 -16.02 2.89
CA ARG A 292 0.42 -17.30 2.67
C ARG A 292 1.11 -18.24 1.67
N ILE A 293 2.10 -17.78 0.92
CA ILE A 293 2.70 -18.54 -0.19
C ILE A 293 3.82 -19.45 0.32
N ARG A 294 3.54 -20.75 0.40
CA ARG A 294 4.52 -21.79 0.83
C ARG A 294 5.35 -22.40 -0.30
N LYS A 295 4.96 -22.18 -1.56
CA LYS A 295 5.72 -22.56 -2.76
C LYS A 295 5.78 -21.38 -3.72
N GLY A 296 6.98 -20.85 -3.92
CA GLY A 296 7.21 -19.72 -4.82
C GLY A 296 8.48 -19.90 -5.63
N ILE A 297 8.51 -19.36 -6.85
CA ILE A 297 9.70 -19.23 -7.69
C ILE A 297 10.18 -17.76 -7.68
N HIS A 298 11.07 -17.40 -8.60
CA HIS A 298 11.61 -16.04 -8.80
C HIS A 298 10.63 -14.90 -8.49
N ALA A 299 9.45 -14.84 -9.13
CA ALA A 299 8.45 -13.78 -8.93
C ALA A 299 8.01 -13.60 -7.47
N GLN A 300 7.61 -14.70 -6.80
CA GLN A 300 7.10 -14.63 -5.43
C GLN A 300 8.24 -14.38 -4.44
N ARG A 301 9.39 -15.04 -4.63
CA ARG A 301 10.57 -14.88 -3.77
C ARG A 301 11.13 -13.47 -3.82
N ALA A 302 11.26 -12.87 -5.00
CA ALA A 302 11.78 -11.50 -5.13
C ALA A 302 10.81 -10.45 -4.53
N PHE A 303 9.49 -10.67 -4.64
CA PHE A 303 8.49 -9.83 -3.99
C PHE A 303 8.54 -9.95 -2.46
N LEU A 304 8.64 -11.17 -1.91
CA LEU A 304 8.80 -11.36 -0.45
C LEU A 304 10.14 -10.78 0.04
N PHE A 305 11.24 -11.01 -0.67
CA PHE A 305 12.55 -10.45 -0.33
C PHE A 305 12.50 -8.92 -0.29
N LYS A 306 11.96 -8.26 -1.34
CA LYS A 306 11.81 -6.79 -1.36
C LYS A 306 10.97 -6.29 -0.18
N THR A 307 9.81 -6.90 0.05
CA THR A 307 8.86 -6.43 1.06
C THR A 307 9.34 -6.66 2.50
N LEU A 308 10.10 -7.73 2.77
CA LEU A 308 10.81 -7.89 4.04
C LEU A 308 12.02 -6.95 4.15
N ALA A 309 12.85 -6.85 3.11
CA ALA A 309 14.05 -6.01 3.09
C ALA A 309 13.73 -4.53 3.39
N ASP A 310 12.63 -4.01 2.82
CA ASP A 310 12.16 -2.64 3.06
C ASP A 310 11.77 -2.39 4.52
N ARG A 311 11.19 -3.38 5.23
CA ARG A 311 10.87 -3.30 6.66
C ARG A 311 12.11 -3.41 7.55
N LEU A 312 13.14 -4.10 7.06
CA LEU A 312 14.41 -4.34 7.75
C LEU A 312 15.47 -3.25 7.45
N GLY A 313 15.18 -2.31 6.55
CA GLY A 313 16.11 -1.25 6.15
C GLY A 313 17.21 -1.69 5.18
N ILE A 314 17.05 -2.83 4.49
CA ILE A 314 18.01 -3.40 3.55
C ILE A 314 17.74 -2.84 2.14
N PRO A 315 18.62 -1.96 1.59
CA PRO A 315 18.36 -1.29 0.32
C PRO A 315 18.52 -2.25 -0.87
N CYS A 316 17.39 -2.68 -1.45
CA CYS A 316 17.36 -3.53 -2.64
C CYS A 316 16.32 -3.09 -3.67
N THR A 317 16.58 -3.39 -4.94
CA THR A 317 15.62 -3.18 -6.04
C THR A 317 14.61 -4.33 -6.10
N LEU A 318 13.57 -4.17 -6.92
CA LEU A 318 12.72 -5.27 -7.38
C LEU A 318 12.49 -5.10 -8.88
N THR A 319 12.96 -6.05 -9.69
CA THR A 319 12.85 -6.02 -11.15
C THR A 319 12.09 -7.24 -11.64
N ARG A 320 11.10 -7.04 -12.51
CA ARG A 320 10.32 -8.09 -13.17
C ARG A 320 10.98 -8.46 -14.52
N GLY A 321 11.10 -9.74 -14.78
CA GLY A 321 11.46 -10.29 -16.10
C GLY A 321 10.25 -10.92 -16.79
N ASN A 322 10.53 -11.69 -17.84
CA ASN A 322 9.52 -12.49 -18.55
C ASN A 322 9.22 -13.80 -17.79
N TYR A 323 8.12 -14.49 -18.14
CA TYR A 323 7.84 -15.87 -17.69
C TYR A 323 7.98 -16.09 -16.16
N ASN A 324 7.35 -15.23 -15.35
CA ASN A 324 7.43 -15.24 -13.88
C ASN A 324 8.85 -15.15 -13.28
N ARG A 325 9.85 -14.67 -14.05
CA ARG A 325 11.13 -14.18 -13.51
C ARG A 325 10.92 -12.85 -12.79
N ALA A 326 11.60 -12.69 -11.66
CA ALA A 326 11.88 -11.42 -11.01
C ALA A 326 13.12 -11.58 -10.13
N TRP A 327 13.79 -10.48 -9.82
CA TRP A 327 15.00 -10.49 -9.00
C TRP A 327 15.19 -9.19 -8.23
N ASN A 328 16.07 -9.23 -7.24
CA ASN A 328 16.48 -8.07 -6.45
C ASN A 328 17.96 -7.80 -6.70
N GLU A 329 18.31 -6.52 -6.91
CA GLU A 329 19.70 -6.07 -6.94
C GLU A 329 20.04 -5.32 -5.66
N VAL A 330 21.29 -5.50 -5.21
CA VAL A 330 21.89 -4.82 -4.06
C VAL A 330 23.20 -4.17 -4.49
N ILE A 331 23.52 -3.01 -3.91
CA ILE A 331 24.77 -2.28 -4.18
C ILE A 331 25.74 -2.51 -3.03
N LEU A 332 26.89 -3.13 -3.31
CA LEU A 332 27.88 -3.51 -2.32
C LEU A 332 29.31 -3.17 -2.77
N GLY A 333 30.15 -2.77 -1.80
CA GLY A 333 31.59 -2.63 -1.99
C GLY A 333 32.29 -4.00 -2.03
N GLN A 334 33.50 -4.06 -2.61
CA GLN A 334 34.25 -5.32 -2.77
C GLN A 334 34.86 -5.90 -1.47
N SER A 335 34.58 -5.33 -0.31
CA SER A 335 35.09 -5.79 0.99
C SER A 335 34.11 -5.43 2.11
N SER A 336 34.06 -6.27 3.14
CA SER A 336 33.14 -6.16 4.26
C SER A 336 33.22 -4.79 4.97
N GLY A 337 32.05 -4.16 5.17
CA GLY A 337 31.89 -2.99 6.04
C GLY A 337 32.02 -1.61 5.38
N ALA A 338 32.56 -1.46 4.18
CA ALA A 338 32.71 -0.15 3.54
C ALA A 338 32.45 -0.16 2.02
N VAL A 339 31.70 0.85 1.54
CA VAL A 339 31.48 1.08 0.11
C VAL A 339 32.74 1.70 -0.50
N ARG A 340 33.72 0.86 -0.85
CA ARG A 340 34.81 1.25 -1.75
C ARG A 340 34.25 1.45 -3.16
N TYR A 341 34.56 2.59 -3.76
CA TYR A 341 34.19 2.91 -5.14
C TYR A 341 35.14 2.25 -6.15
N PRO A 342 34.67 1.86 -7.35
CA PRO A 342 33.26 1.88 -7.77
C PRO A 342 32.44 0.79 -7.06
N ALA A 343 31.29 1.19 -6.51
CA ALA A 343 30.35 0.24 -5.91
C ALA A 343 29.78 -0.68 -7.00
N LYS A 344 29.56 -1.95 -6.69
CA LYS A 344 29.09 -2.96 -7.66
C LYS A 344 27.66 -3.38 -7.38
N THR A 345 26.91 -3.59 -8.45
CA THR A 345 25.54 -4.12 -8.42
C THR A 345 25.58 -5.64 -8.48
N TRP A 346 24.90 -6.29 -7.55
CA TRP A 346 24.81 -7.74 -7.45
C TRP A 346 23.36 -8.16 -7.44
N ILE A 347 23.01 -9.19 -8.20
CA ILE A 347 21.73 -9.88 -8.10
C ILE A 347 21.81 -10.85 -6.92
N VAL A 348 20.77 -10.87 -6.09
CA VAL A 348 20.61 -11.85 -5.01
C VAL A 348 19.96 -13.10 -5.59
N ASP A 349 20.65 -14.24 -5.54
CA ASP A 349 20.02 -15.54 -5.80
C ASP A 349 19.10 -15.89 -4.62
N LEU A 350 17.87 -16.30 -4.94
CA LEU A 350 16.83 -16.71 -4.01
C LEU A 350 16.32 -18.13 -4.28
N LEU A 351 16.88 -18.83 -5.28
CA LEU A 351 16.32 -20.05 -5.85
C LEU A 351 17.30 -21.22 -5.87
N HIS A 352 18.49 -21.04 -6.44
CA HIS A 352 19.45 -22.13 -6.65
C HIS A 352 20.47 -22.18 -5.49
N GLU A 353 21.17 -21.07 -5.25
CA GLU A 353 22.06 -20.87 -4.11
C GLU A 353 21.63 -19.64 -3.28
N PRO A 354 20.57 -19.74 -2.46
CA PRO A 354 19.99 -18.62 -1.72
C PRO A 354 21.02 -17.82 -0.92
N GLY A 355 21.17 -16.54 -1.27
CA GLY A 355 22.13 -15.63 -0.66
C GLY A 355 23.50 -15.57 -1.35
N ARG A 356 23.71 -16.32 -2.44
CA ARG A 356 24.80 -16.09 -3.39
C ARG A 356 24.58 -14.77 -4.12
N LEU A 357 25.67 -14.02 -4.30
CA LEU A 357 25.65 -12.71 -4.96
C LEU A 357 26.24 -12.84 -6.37
N LEU A 358 25.38 -12.71 -7.38
CA LEU A 358 25.75 -12.79 -8.79
C LEU A 358 26.08 -11.38 -9.30
N LEU A 359 27.31 -11.12 -9.74
CA LEU A 359 27.67 -9.80 -10.28
C LEU A 359 26.80 -9.49 -11.51
N ALA A 360 26.07 -8.36 -11.52
CA ALA A 360 24.92 -8.16 -12.41
C ALA A 360 25.22 -8.19 -13.93
N ASN A 361 26.49 -8.13 -14.35
CA ASN A 361 26.90 -8.25 -15.75
C ASN A 361 27.50 -9.61 -16.14
N SER A 362 27.55 -10.60 -15.23
CA SER A 362 28.14 -11.93 -15.47
C SER A 362 27.28 -12.84 -16.36
N SER A 363 27.83 -14.00 -16.73
CA SER A 363 27.10 -15.15 -17.29
C SER A 363 25.94 -15.56 -16.39
N ASP A 364 26.24 -15.80 -15.12
CA ASP A 364 25.35 -16.39 -14.13
C ASP A 364 24.15 -15.48 -13.85
N ALA A 365 24.40 -14.16 -13.78
CA ALA A 365 23.35 -13.15 -13.67
C ALA A 365 22.40 -13.14 -14.88
N ARG A 366 22.92 -13.36 -16.11
CA ARG A 366 22.10 -13.48 -17.32
C ARG A 366 21.30 -14.78 -17.33
N ILE A 367 21.89 -15.89 -16.90
CA ILE A 367 21.19 -17.19 -16.78
C ILE A 367 20.00 -17.05 -15.82
N TYR A 368 20.24 -16.52 -14.61
CA TYR A 368 19.22 -16.33 -13.58
C TYR A 368 18.06 -15.41 -14.03
N THR A 369 18.35 -14.39 -14.84
CA THR A 369 17.35 -13.39 -15.26
C THR A 369 16.63 -13.67 -16.57
N ILE A 370 17.22 -14.47 -17.47
CA ILE A 370 16.72 -14.65 -18.85
C ILE A 370 16.38 -16.12 -19.19
N LEU A 371 17.17 -17.10 -18.71
CA LEU A 371 17.16 -18.45 -19.28
C LEU A 371 16.22 -19.45 -18.58
N SER A 372 15.25 -19.92 -19.35
CA SER A 372 14.74 -21.30 -19.36
C SER A 372 14.53 -21.70 -20.82
#